data_AF-A0A521HV71-F1
#
_entry.id   AF-A0A521HV71-F1
#
_cell.length_a   1.000
_cell.length_b   1.000
_cell.length_c   1.000
_cell.angle_alpha   90.00
_cell.angle_beta   90.00
_cell.angle_gamma   90.00
#
_symmetry.space_group_name_H-M   'P 1'
#
loop_
_entity.id
_entity.type
_entity.pdbx_description
1 polymer ?
#
loop_
_entity_poly.entity_id
_entity_poly.type
_entity_poly.pdbx_seq_one_letter_code
_entity_poly.pdbx_strand_id
1 'polypeptide(L)' 'MDIDNLVRMANRIGDYFAAYPDRTEAETSIAKHLAMYWTPQMRHELLACIARGDDLHGLHALVSDAVKKHLARPEQAGTA' A
#
# COMPACT_ATOMS: atom_id res chain seq x y z
N MET A 1 -1.71 14.40 -7.00
CA MET A 1 -1.25 13.54 -8.12
C MET A 1 -2.49 12.89 -8.72
N ASP A 2 -2.45 12.36 -9.94
CA ASP A 2 -3.60 11.59 -10.46
C ASP A 2 -3.67 10.22 -9.76
N ILE A 3 -4.87 9.79 -9.36
CA ILE A 3 -5.05 8.56 -8.57
C ILE A 3 -4.72 7.31 -9.37
N ASP A 4 -4.98 7.28 -10.68
CA ASP A 4 -4.64 6.14 -11.53
C ASP A 4 -3.12 5.95 -11.62
N ASN A 5 -2.37 7.05 -11.69
CA ASN A 5 -0.91 6.99 -11.66
C ASN A 5 -0.41 6.48 -10.29
N LEU A 6 -1.00 6.97 -9.20
CA LEU A 6 -0.67 6.52 -7.85
C LEU A 6 -0.88 5.01 -7.69
N VAL A 7 -2.01 4.50 -8.19
CA VAL A 7 -2.36 3.07 -8.18
C VAL A 7 -1.40 2.26 -9.03
N ARG A 8 -1.00 2.72 -10.22
CA ARG A 8 0.03 2.04 -11.04
C ARG A 8 1.38 1.93 -10.33
N MET A 9 1.80 2.99 -9.63
CA MET A 9 3.05 2.94 -8.85
C MET A 9 2.94 1.96 -7.68
N ALA A 10 1.82 1.99 -6.95
CA ALA A 10 1.52 1.06 -5.88
C ALA A 10 1.52 -0.40 -6.36
N ASN A 11 0.92 -0.69 -7.52
CA ASN A 11 0.90 -2.04 -8.10
C ASN A 11 2.29 -2.55 -8.45
N ARG A 12 3.17 -1.70 -9.01
CA ARG A 12 4.57 -2.10 -9.29
C ARG A 12 5.33 -2.53 -8.04
N ILE A 13 5.08 -1.85 -6.91
CA ILE A 13 5.64 -2.24 -5.61
C ILE A 13 5.05 -3.59 -5.17
N GLY A 14 3.73 -3.75 -5.33
CA GLY A 14 3.02 -5.00 -5.07
C GLY A 14 3.58 -6.18 -5.87
N ASP A 15 3.83 -6.00 -7.17
CA ASP A 15 4.35 -7.04 -8.06
C ASP A 15 5.73 -7.52 -7.64
N TYR A 16 6.58 -6.61 -7.17
CA TYR A 16 7.90 -6.95 -6.66
C TYR A 16 7.80 -7.85 -5.42
N PHE A 17 6.97 -7.49 -4.45
CA PHE A 17 6.80 -8.26 -3.21
C PHE A 17 5.87 -9.48 -3.37
N ALA A 18 5.09 -9.58 -4.45
CA ALA A 18 4.25 -10.73 -4.74
C ALA A 18 5.07 -12.01 -5.01
N ALA A 19 6.37 -11.89 -5.29
CA ALA A 19 7.29 -13.03 -5.41
C ALA A 19 7.62 -13.68 -4.04
N TYR A 20 7.26 -13.04 -2.92
CA TYR A 20 7.56 -13.56 -1.59
C TYR A 20 6.59 -14.70 -1.26
N PRO A 21 7.07 -15.82 -0.69
CA PRO A 21 6.22 -16.95 -0.34
C PRO A 21 5.30 -16.64 0.85
N ASP A 22 5.70 -15.76 1.76
CA ASP A 22 4.90 -15.33 2.89
C ASP A 22 4.15 -14.03 2.55
N ARG A 23 2.82 -14.14 2.50
CA ARG A 23 1.92 -13.01 2.23
C ARG A 23 2.00 -11.92 3.31
N THR A 24 2.14 -12.28 4.58
CA THR A 24 2.25 -11.32 5.68
C THR A 24 3.56 -10.53 5.60
N GLU A 25 4.64 -11.21 5.22
CA GLU A 25 5.94 -10.56 4.95
C GLU A 25 5.84 -9.62 3.75
N ALA A 26 5.17 -10.03 2.67
CA ALA A 26 4.92 -9.19 1.51
C ALA A 26 4.10 -7.93 1.87
N GLU A 27 2.99 -8.09 2.61
CA GLU A 27 2.14 -6.98 3.07
C GLU A 27 2.94 -5.97 3.92
N THR A 28 3.70 -6.47 4.90
CA THR A 28 4.52 -5.64 5.78
C THR A 28 5.59 -4.89 4.99
N SER A 29 6.25 -5.57 4.04
CA SER A 29 7.29 -4.98 3.21
C SER A 29 6.75 -3.89 2.29
N ILE A 30 5.58 -4.10 1.68
CA ILE A 30 4.88 -3.10 0.86
C ILE A 30 4.58 -1.85 1.70
N ALA A 31 3.94 -2.02 2.86
CA ALA A 31 3.59 -0.89 3.71
C ALA A 31 4.81 -0.09 4.18
N LYS A 32 5.89 -0.80 4.55
CA LYS A 32 7.16 -0.19 4.96
C LYS A 32 7.80 0.61 3.82
N HIS A 33 7.78 0.07 2.59
CA HIS A 33 8.30 0.75 1.41
C HIS A 33 7.50 2.03 1.11
N LEU A 34 6.16 1.95 1.13
CA LEU A 34 5.30 3.11 0.96
C LEU A 34 5.56 4.16 2.05
N ALA A 35 5.71 3.76 3.32
CA ALA A 35 5.99 4.69 4.41
C ALA A 35 7.36 5.40 4.30
N MET A 36 8.38 4.74 3.76
CA MET A 36 9.71 5.32 3.57
C MET A 36 9.82 6.25 2.37
N TYR A 37 9.21 5.89 1.24
CA TYR A 37 9.42 6.58 -0.03
C TYR A 37 8.28 7.50 -0.44
N TRP A 38 7.06 7.30 0.08
CA TRP A 38 5.92 8.14 -0.27
C TRP A 38 5.69 9.24 0.76
N THR A 39 5.20 10.37 0.28
CA THR A 39 4.80 11.48 1.17
C THR A 39 3.53 11.11 1.96
N PRO A 40 3.26 11.76 3.11
CA PRO A 40 2.01 11.57 3.84
C PRO A 40 0.75 11.79 2.99
N GLN A 41 0.77 12.79 2.10
CA GLN A 41 -0.34 13.09 1.20
C GLN A 41 -0.64 11.92 0.26
N MET A 42 0.38 11.34 -0.39
CA MET A 42 0.21 10.19 -1.29
C MET A 42 -0.42 9.00 -0.57
N ARG A 43 0.00 8.72 0.67
CA ARG A 43 -0.58 7.63 1.47
C ARG A 43 -2.05 7.89 1.80
N HIS A 44 -2.41 9.12 2.14
CA HIS A 44 -3.81 9.50 2.36
C HIS A 44 -4.66 9.40 1.09
N GLU A 45 -4.14 9.82 -0.07
CA GLU A 45 -4.85 9.68 -1.35
C GLU A 45 -5.15 8.20 -1.66
N LEU A 46 -4.18 7.31 -1.44
CA LEU A 46 -4.37 5.87 -1.63
C LEU A 46 -5.37 5.28 -0.62
N LEU A 47 -5.29 5.65 0.66
CA LEU A 47 -6.24 5.24 1.69
C LEU A 47 -7.67 5.72 1.38
N ALA A 48 -7.83 6.95 0.90
CA ALA A 48 -9.13 7.51 0.54
C ALA A 48 -9.74 6.78 -0.67
N CYS A 49 -8.93 6.44 -1.68
CA CYS A 49 -9.34 5.59 -2.80
C CYS A 49 -9.83 4.23 -2.30
N ILE A 50 -9.05 3.60 -1.43
CA ILE A 50 -9.41 2.31 -0.83
C ILE A 50 -10.70 2.37 -0.01
N ALA A 51 -10.92 3.46 0.74
CA ALA A 51 -12.11 3.66 1.56
C ALA A 51 -13.38 3.91 0.73
N ARG A 52 -13.25 4.47 -0.48
CA ARG A 52 -14.38 4.69 -1.39
C ARG A 52 -14.98 3.39 -1.93
N GLY A 53 -14.17 2.33 -2.08
CA GLY A 53 -14.66 0.96 -2.31
C GLY A 53 -15.27 0.64 -3.68
N ASP A 54 -15.71 1.65 -4.44
CA ASP A 54 -16.46 1.44 -5.70
C ASP A 54 -15.57 1.19 -6.92
N ASP A 55 -14.37 1.76 -6.95
CA ASP A 55 -13.36 1.53 -7.98
C ASP A 55 -11.97 1.70 -7.37
N LEU A 56 -11.25 0.59 -7.20
CA LEU A 56 -9.85 0.63 -6.76
C LEU A 56 -8.89 0.97 -7.89
N HIS A 57 -9.39 1.35 -9.08
CA HIS A 57 -8.60 1.70 -10.26
C HIS A 57 -7.63 0.58 -10.68
N GLY A 58 -8.03 -0.68 -10.43
CA GLY A 58 -7.18 -1.86 -10.65
C GLY A 58 -6.07 -2.07 -9.61
N LEU A 59 -6.17 -1.49 -8.41
CA LEU A 59 -5.21 -1.74 -7.32
C LEU A 59 -5.18 -3.22 -6.95
N HIS A 60 -3.98 -3.77 -6.80
CA HIS A 60 -3.79 -5.16 -6.41
C HIS A 60 -4.32 -5.40 -4.99
N ALA A 61 -5.03 -6.52 -4.80
CA ALA A 61 -5.59 -6.90 -3.51
C ALA A 61 -4.52 -6.90 -2.41
N LEU A 62 -3.34 -7.48 -2.70
CA LEU A 62 -2.18 -7.50 -1.81
C LEU A 62 -1.78 -6.10 -1.33
N VAL A 63 -1.76 -5.10 -2.23
CA VAL A 63 -1.41 -3.72 -1.89
C VAL A 63 -2.52 -3.07 -1.07
N SER A 64 -3.78 -3.28 -1.46
CA SER A 64 -4.92 -2.73 -0.71
C SER A 64 -4.98 -3.27 0.73
N ASP A 65 -4.68 -4.55 0.92
CA ASP A 65 -4.64 -5.21 2.22
C ASP A 65 -3.48 -4.68 3.06
N ALA A 66 -2.28 -4.58 2.48
CA ALA A 66 -1.11 -4.00 3.12
C ALA A 66 -1.38 -2.57 3.64
N VAL A 67 -1.97 -1.73 2.79
CA VAL A 67 -2.27 -0.32 3.11
C VAL A 67 -3.35 -0.24 4.19
N LYS A 68 -4.45 -1.00 4.07
CA LYS A 68 -5.52 -1.06 5.09
C LYS A 68 -4.99 -1.50 6.45
N LYS A 69 -4.12 -2.52 6.47
CA LYS A 69 -3.66 -3.17 7.69
C LYS A 69 -2.57 -2.39 8.41
N HIS A 70 -1.65 -1.78 7.68
CA HIS A 70 -0.43 -1.19 8.24
C HIS A 70 -0.34 0.34 8.12
N LEU A 71 -1.06 0.98 7.18
CA LEU A 71 -1.01 2.43 7.00
C LEU A 71 -2.25 3.16 7.56
N ALA A 72 -3.36 2.46 7.80
CA ALA A 72 -4.54 3.05 8.45
C ALA A 72 -4.35 3.25 9.97
N ARG A 73 -3.34 2.61 10.57
CA ARG A 73 -2.95 2.82 11.97
C ARG A 73 -1.59 3.54 12.01
N PRO A 74 -1.48 4.74 12.60
CA PRO A 74 -0.22 5.49 12.61
C PRO A 74 0.86 4.93 13.56
N GLU A 75 0.78 3.67 13.97
CA GLU A 75 1.75 3.07 14.87
C GLU A 75 2.00 1.64 14.42
N GLN A 76 3.26 1.35 14.07
CA GLN A 76 4.11 0.28 14.61
C GLN A 76 5.35 0.22 13.70
N ALA A 77 6.29 1.14 13.93
CA ALA A 77 7.63 1.08 13.36
C ALA A 77 8.62 0.90 14.51
N GLY A 78 9.14 -0.33 14.65
CA GLY A 78 10.41 -0.61 15.31
C GLY A 78 10.32 -1.30 16.67
N THR A 79 10.22 -2.63 16.67
CA THR A 79 10.85 -3.45 17.74
C THR A 79 11.36 -4.74 17.13
N ALA A 80 12.62 -4.71 16.72
CA ALA A 80 13.57 -5.82 16.69
C ALA A 80 14.96 -5.25 16.33
#